data_AF-A0A1F9Z8U0-F1
#
_entry.id   AF-A0A1F9Z8U0-F1
#
_cell.length_a   1.000
_cell.length_b   1.000
_cell.length_c   1.000
_cell.angle_alpha   90.00
_cell.angle_beta   90.00
_cell.angle_gamma   90.00
#
_symmetry.space_group_name_H-M   'P 1'
#
loop_
_entity.id
_entity.type
_entity.pdbx_description
1 polymer ?
#
loop_
_entity_poly.entity_id
_entity_poly.type
_entity_poly.pdbx_seq_one_letter_code
_entity_poly.pdbx_strand_id
1 'polypeptide(L)'
;MRPAESARVGRAKRERILSPAVPPTAREVLNELRWRGANRLPDATLWYADRARAEGFRIILGTEIVELERRYFRTTTARLPYYKIARIVCGGKTVFEREQPPVASSPRGGDPAPEKVS
;
A
#
# COMPACT_ATOMS: atom_id res chain seq x y z
N MET A 1 11.78 -19.81 51.92
CA MET A 1 10.62 -19.52 51.04
C MET A 1 11.13 -18.71 49.85
N ARG A 2 11.10 -19.25 48.62
CA ARG A 2 11.42 -18.50 47.40
C ARG A 2 10.10 -18.10 46.73
N PRO A 3 9.89 -16.84 46.30
CA PRO A 3 8.95 -16.56 45.24
C PRO A 3 9.68 -16.61 43.89
N ALA A 4 9.03 -17.29 42.95
CA ALA A 4 9.31 -17.24 41.53
C ALA A 4 8.66 -15.99 40.94
N GLU A 5 9.33 -15.28 40.06
CA GLU A 5 8.64 -14.62 38.95
C GLU A 5 9.53 -14.63 37.71
N SER A 6 9.19 -15.54 36.82
CA SER A 6 9.78 -15.71 35.50
C SER A 6 9.10 -14.74 34.55
N ALA A 7 9.94 -13.97 33.85
CA ALA A 7 9.78 -13.55 32.46
C ALA A 7 8.46 -12.86 32.04
N ARG A 8 8.60 -11.62 31.58
CA ARG A 8 8.44 -11.32 30.14
C ARG A 8 9.13 -10.01 29.78
N VAL A 9 10.28 -10.20 29.13
CA VAL A 9 11.01 -9.28 28.26
C VAL A 9 10.09 -8.20 27.67
N GLY A 10 10.23 -6.98 28.19
CA GLY A 10 9.84 -5.78 27.47
C GLY A 10 10.62 -5.74 26.17
N ARG A 11 9.97 -6.05 25.04
CA ARG A 11 10.61 -5.92 23.74
C ARG A 11 10.91 -4.44 23.52
N ALA A 12 12.20 -4.14 23.63
CA ALA A 12 12.82 -2.90 23.25
C ALA A 12 12.16 -2.32 21.99
N LYS A 13 11.70 -1.09 22.12
CA LYS A 13 11.41 -0.16 21.03
C LYS A 13 12.72 -0.03 20.25
N ARG A 14 12.93 -0.94 19.28
CA ARG A 14 14.06 -0.84 18.36
C ARG A 14 13.75 0.35 17.46
N GLU A 15 14.17 1.52 17.92
CA GLU A 15 14.50 2.63 17.05
C GLU A 15 15.57 2.11 16.10
N ARG A 16 15.12 1.51 15.00
CA ARG A 16 15.96 1.31 13.83
C ARG A 16 16.33 2.70 13.38
N ILE A 17 17.58 3.04 13.66
CA ILE A 17 18.36 4.06 12.99
C ILE A 17 18.07 3.88 11.50
N LEU A 18 17.23 4.74 10.95
CA LEU A 18 16.94 4.81 9.53
C LEU A 18 18.24 5.24 8.87
N SER A 19 18.99 4.29 8.32
CA SER A 19 20.01 4.59 7.31
C SER A 19 19.34 5.40 6.20
N PRO A 20 19.91 6.54 5.75
CA PRO A 20 19.34 7.28 4.64
C PRO A 20 19.45 6.46 3.35
N ALA A 21 18.45 6.58 2.47
CA ALA A 21 18.48 6.25 1.04
C ALA A 21 18.01 4.86 0.55
N VAL A 22 17.00 4.23 1.15
CA VAL A 22 16.16 3.26 0.41
C VAL A 22 14.69 3.66 0.55
N PRO A 23 13.97 3.96 -0.55
CA PRO A 23 12.54 4.24 -0.47
C PRO A 23 11.81 3.02 0.12
N PRO A 24 10.88 3.21 1.06
CA PRO A 24 10.21 2.12 1.74
C PRO A 24 9.51 1.24 0.69
N THR A 25 9.72 -0.07 0.78
CA THR A 25 9.08 -1.01 -0.15
C THR A 25 7.57 -1.07 0.09
N ALA A 26 6.78 -1.46 -0.91
CA ALA A 26 5.33 -1.65 -0.75
C ALA A 26 4.98 -2.56 0.45
N ARG A 27 5.80 -3.60 0.67
CA ARG A 27 5.68 -4.50 1.83
C ARG A 27 5.88 -3.76 3.14
N GLU A 28 6.88 -2.91 3.24
CA GLU A 28 7.14 -2.12 4.45
C GLU A 28 6.02 -1.14 4.71
N VAL A 29 5.55 -0.44 3.68
CA VAL A 29 4.41 0.48 3.81
C VAL A 29 3.15 -0.26 4.29
N LEU A 30 2.82 -1.42 3.72
CA LEU A 30 1.67 -2.21 4.18
C LEU A 30 1.84 -2.72 5.62
N ASN A 31 3.05 -3.13 6.01
CA ASN A 31 3.32 -3.52 7.39
C ASN A 31 3.20 -2.34 8.34
N GLU A 32 3.73 -1.17 7.99
CA GLU A 32 3.57 0.04 8.77
C GLU A 32 2.09 0.40 8.92
N LEU A 33 1.29 0.35 7.86
CA LEU A 33 -0.16 0.60 7.95
C LEU A 33 -0.88 -0.38 8.88
N ARG A 34 -0.47 -1.65 8.89
CA ARG A 34 -1.05 -2.69 9.76
C ARG A 34 -0.64 -2.54 11.23
N TRP A 35 0.62 -2.24 11.50
CA TRP A 35 1.18 -2.26 12.86
C TRP A 35 1.20 -0.89 13.56
N ARG A 36 1.13 0.22 12.81
CA ARG A 36 1.28 1.57 13.38
C ARG A 36 -0.04 2.07 13.97
N GLY A 37 -0.25 1.71 15.24
CA GLY A 37 -1.35 2.20 16.07
C GLY A 37 -2.69 1.53 15.73
N ALA A 38 -3.53 2.22 14.95
CA ALA A 38 -4.95 1.89 14.80
C ALA A 38 -5.28 0.97 13.61
N ASN A 39 -4.30 0.19 13.09
CA ASN A 39 -4.46 -0.65 11.90
C ASN A 39 -5.15 0.10 10.76
N ARG A 40 -4.44 1.02 10.08
CA ARG A 40 -4.95 1.81 8.95
C ARG A 40 -4.94 1.05 7.62
N LEU A 41 -4.67 -0.26 7.68
CA LEU A 41 -4.72 -1.14 6.52
C LEU A 41 -6.09 -1.12 5.81
N PRO A 42 -7.27 -1.18 6.47
CA PRO A 42 -8.55 -1.20 5.78
C PRO A 42 -8.86 0.12 5.04
N ASP A 43 -8.31 1.25 5.49
CA ASP A 43 -8.39 2.55 4.80
C ASP A 43 -7.41 2.69 3.62
N ALA A 44 -6.62 1.66 3.35
CA ALA A 44 -5.68 1.64 2.25
C ALA A 44 -6.34 1.21 0.95
N THR A 45 -5.93 1.83 -0.15
CA THR A 45 -6.27 1.46 -1.52
C THR A 45 -4.97 1.20 -2.26
N LEU A 46 -4.87 0.06 -2.93
CA LEU A 46 -3.68 -0.36 -3.67
C LEU A 46 -4.01 -0.39 -5.16
N TRP A 47 -3.12 0.16 -5.98
CA TRP A 47 -3.16 0.02 -7.43
C TRP A 47 -2.18 -1.07 -7.82
N TYR A 48 -2.72 -2.17 -8.33
CA TYR A 48 -1.98 -3.34 -8.72
C TYR A 48 -1.85 -3.39 -10.24
N ALA A 49 -0.63 -3.40 -10.76
CA ALA A 49 -0.39 -3.45 -12.20
C ALA A 49 -0.88 -4.79 -12.78
N ASP A 50 -1.84 -4.69 -13.69
CA ASP A 50 -2.46 -5.81 -14.37
C ASP A 50 -2.62 -5.51 -15.85
N ARG A 51 -1.71 -6.06 -16.66
CA ARG A 51 -1.68 -5.85 -18.11
C ARG A 51 -2.82 -6.55 -18.86
N ALA A 52 -3.57 -7.42 -18.19
CA ALA A 52 -4.72 -8.10 -18.78
C ALA A 52 -5.98 -7.21 -18.78
N ARG A 53 -5.97 -6.08 -18.06
CA ARG A 53 -7.06 -5.11 -18.04
C ARG A 53 -6.79 -3.93 -18.96
N ALA A 54 -7.85 -3.40 -19.56
CA ALA A 54 -7.80 -2.20 -20.41
C ALA A 54 -7.25 -0.97 -19.66
N GLU A 55 -7.51 -0.87 -18.35
CA GLU A 55 -6.97 0.20 -17.48
C GLU A 55 -5.49 -0.01 -17.13
N GLY A 56 -4.93 -1.21 -17.35
CA GLY A 56 -3.54 -1.55 -17.00
C GLY A 56 -3.29 -1.76 -15.50
N PHE A 57 -4.28 -1.54 -14.65
CA PHE A 57 -4.22 -1.78 -13.22
C PHE A 57 -5.55 -2.31 -12.66
N ARG A 58 -5.47 -2.88 -11.45
CA ARG A 58 -6.59 -3.33 -10.63
C ARG A 58 -6.50 -2.63 -9.28
N ILE A 59 -7.63 -2.12 -8.81
CA ILE A 59 -7.73 -1.56 -7.46
C ILE A 59 -7.99 -2.71 -6.48
N ILE A 60 -7.24 -2.73 -5.38
CA ILE A 60 -7.40 -3.67 -4.28
C ILE A 60 -7.61 -2.85 -3.02
N LEU A 61 -8.71 -3.09 -2.32
CA LEU A 61 -8.97 -2.44 -1.04
C LEU A 61 -8.18 -3.14 0.06
N GLY A 62 -7.69 -2.37 1.02
CA GLY A 62 -6.97 -2.91 2.16
C GLY A 62 -7.86 -3.77 3.06
N THR A 63 -9.18 -3.59 3.01
CA THR A 63 -10.18 -4.49 3.59
C THR A 63 -10.18 -5.89 2.97
N GLU A 64 -9.77 -6.03 1.71
CA GLU A 64 -9.63 -7.34 1.07
C GLU A 64 -8.36 -8.07 1.51
N ILE A 65 -7.38 -7.37 2.10
CA ILE A 65 -6.10 -7.96 2.50
C ILE A 65 -6.26 -8.72 3.81
N VAL A 66 -6.23 -10.05 3.71
CA VAL A 66 -6.36 -10.95 4.86
C VAL A 66 -5.01 -11.23 5.52
N GLU A 67 -3.95 -11.44 4.72
CA GLU A 67 -2.61 -11.80 5.23
C GLU A 67 -1.50 -11.06 4.48
N LEU A 68 -0.49 -10.60 5.23
CA LEU A 68 0.74 -10.04 4.69
C LEU A 68 1.88 -11.03 4.93
N GLU A 69 2.26 -11.81 3.90
CA GLU A 69 3.39 -12.72 3.98
C GLU A 69 4.71 -12.03 3.61
N ARG A 70 5.82 -12.78 3.63
CA ARG A 70 7.15 -12.27 3.32
C ARG A 70 7.33 -11.85 1.86
N ARG A 71 6.82 -12.65 0.90
CA ARG A 71 6.99 -12.44 -0.55
C ARG A 71 5.69 -12.07 -1.27
N TYR A 72 4.56 -12.39 -0.67
CA TYR A 72 3.22 -12.19 -1.25
C TYR A 72 2.30 -11.62 -0.18
N PHE A 73 1.21 -10.99 -0.61
CA PHE A 73 0.07 -10.72 0.26
C PHE A 73 -1.12 -11.53 -0.25
N ARG A 74 -2.00 -11.92 0.66
CA ARG A 74 -3.24 -12.59 0.32
C ARG A 74 -4.40 -11.63 0.49
N THR A 75 -5.23 -11.64 -0.54
CA THR A 75 -6.55 -11.03 -0.51
C THR A 75 -7.60 -12.13 -0.34
N THR A 76 -8.85 -11.74 -0.09
CA THR A 76 -10.00 -12.66 -0.10
C THR A 76 -10.10 -13.47 -1.40
N THR A 77 -9.61 -12.91 -2.52
CA THR A 77 -9.78 -13.51 -3.86
C THR A 77 -8.51 -14.17 -4.42
N ALA A 78 -7.32 -13.69 -4.06
CA ALA A 78 -6.07 -14.17 -4.65
C ALA A 78 -4.83 -13.90 -3.79
N ARG A 79 -3.77 -14.66 -4.06
CA ARG A 79 -2.40 -14.40 -3.56
C ARG A 79 -1.63 -13.59 -4.58
N LEU A 80 -1.11 -12.44 -4.18
CA LEU A 80 -0.55 -11.44 -5.08
C LEU A 80 0.87 -11.02 -4.64
N PRO A 81 1.82 -10.90 -5.59
CA PRO A 81 3.16 -10.42 -5.27
C PRO A 81 3.22 -8.90 -5.06
N TYR A 82 4.04 -8.46 -4.10
CA TYR A 82 4.22 -7.04 -3.80
C TYR A 82 4.85 -6.23 -4.94
N TYR A 83 5.68 -6.85 -5.78
CA TYR A 83 6.39 -6.13 -6.85
C TYR A 83 5.47 -5.57 -7.94
N LYS A 84 4.22 -6.04 -8.02
CA LYS A 84 3.21 -5.53 -8.95
C LYS A 84 2.40 -4.36 -8.39
N ILE A 85 2.61 -3.98 -7.13
CA ILE A 85 1.97 -2.79 -6.56
C ILE A 85 2.62 -1.55 -7.17
N ALA A 86 1.80 -0.75 -7.85
CA ALA A 86 2.20 0.51 -8.46
C ALA A 86 2.04 1.68 -7.48
N ARG A 87 0.94 1.72 -6.72
CA ARG A 87 0.64 2.82 -5.78
C ARG A 87 -0.13 2.31 -4.57
N ILE A 88 0.04 2.98 -3.43
CA ILE A 88 -0.77 2.79 -2.22
C ILE A 88 -1.19 4.16 -1.71
N VAL A 89 -2.49 4.33 -1.49
CA VAL A 89 -3.10 5.53 -0.90
C VAL A 89 -3.80 5.11 0.37
N CYS A 90 -3.60 5.83 1.46
CA CYS A 90 -4.30 5.59 2.72
C CYS A 90 -4.95 6.90 3.18
N GLY A 91 -6.27 6.89 3.40
CA GLY A 91 -7.02 8.08 3.80
C GLY A 91 -6.83 9.28 2.87
N GLY A 92 -6.78 9.04 1.55
CA GLY A 92 -6.57 10.08 0.54
C GLY A 92 -5.11 10.52 0.32
N LYS A 93 -4.15 10.03 1.12
CA LYS A 93 -2.73 10.35 0.97
C LYS A 93 -1.94 9.21 0.32
N THR A 94 -1.20 9.49 -0.75
CA THR A 94 -0.24 8.52 -1.31
C THR A 94 0.87 8.26 -0.31
N VAL A 95 1.00 7.01 0.12
CA VAL A 95 2.04 6.55 1.06
C VAL A 95 3.11 5.70 0.38
N PHE A 96 2.83 5.21 -0.83
CA PHE A 96 3.78 4.51 -1.68
C PHE A 96 3.43 4.76 -3.13
N GLU A 97 4.44 5.03 -3.95
CA GLU A 97 4.32 5.08 -5.40
C GLU A 97 5.60 4.53 -5.99
N ARG A 98 5.46 3.67 -7.00
CA ARG A 98 6.59 3.13 -7.73
C ARG A 98 6.88 4.04 -8.91
N GLU A 99 8.12 4.50 -9.04
CA GLU A 99 8.62 5.42 -10.07
C GLU A 99 8.58 4.88 -11.51
N GLN A 100 7.79 3.85 -11.79
CA GLN A 100 7.58 3.35 -13.15
C GLN A 100 6.15 3.64 -13.59
N PRO A 101 5.93 4.63 -14.48
CA PRO A 101 4.61 4.94 -15.00
C PRO A 101 4.25 3.95 -16.12
N PRO A 102 3.04 3.36 -16.14
CA PRO A 102 2.40 3.05 -17.40
C PRO A 102 1.52 4.24 -17.77
N VAL A 103 2.04 5.04 -18.70
CA VAL A 103 1.29 5.74 -19.76
C VAL A 103 -0.24 5.67 -19.65
N ALA A 104 -0.81 6.64 -18.94
CA ALA A 104 -2.04 7.26 -19.38
C ALA A 104 -1.94 8.70 -18.92
N SER A 105 -1.44 9.56 -19.82
CA SER A 105 -2.00 10.90 -19.91
C SER A 105 -3.51 10.71 -20.04
N SER A 106 -4.25 10.68 -18.93
CA SER A 106 -5.67 10.95 -19.00
C SER A 106 -5.79 12.32 -19.65
N PRO A 107 -6.51 12.45 -20.77
CA PRO A 107 -6.92 13.76 -21.23
C PRO A 107 -7.72 14.37 -20.07
N ARG A 108 -7.39 15.61 -19.71
CA ARG A 108 -8.20 16.42 -18.82
C ARG A 108 -9.66 16.23 -19.22
N GLY A 109 -10.48 15.79 -18.26
CA GLY A 109 -11.91 15.79 -18.41
C GLY A 109 -12.39 17.20 -18.75
N GLY A 110 -13.18 17.27 -19.81
CA GLY A 110 -14.29 18.20 -20.04
C GLY A 110 -14.05 19.67 -19.74
N ASP A 111 -13.69 20.43 -20.77
CA ASP A 111 -14.30 21.74 -20.98
C ASP A 111 -15.45 21.54 -21.99
N PRO A 112 -16.72 21.83 -21.65
CA PRO A 112 -17.78 21.84 -22.64
C PRO A 112 -17.54 22.97 -23.62
N ALA A 113 -17.67 22.68 -24.91
CA ALA A 113 -17.61 23.68 -25.97
C ALA A 113 -18.59 24.83 -25.71
N PRO A 114 -18.17 26.11 -25.78
CA PRO A 114 -19.07 27.15 -26.21
C PRO A 114 -19.06 27.17 -27.73
N GLU A 115 -20.09 26.51 -28.28
CA GLU A 115 -20.67 26.88 -29.56
C GLU A 115 -20.87 28.40 -29.59
N LYS A 116 -20.10 29.12 -30.41
CA LYS A 116 -20.53 30.38 -31.03
C LYS A 116 -19.98 30.49 -32.43
N VAL A 117 -20.86 30.12 -33.36
CA VAL A 117 -21.05 30.78 -34.64
C VAL A 117 -20.96 32.30 -34.50
N SER A 118 -20.12 32.94 -35.32
CA SER A 118 -20.35 34.18 -36.09
C SER A 118 -19.03 34.77 -36.56
#